data_AF-F3L2N3-F1
#
_entry.id   AF-F3L2N3-F1
#
_cell.length_a   1.000
_cell.length_b   1.000
_cell.length_c   1.000
_cell.angle_alpha   90.00
_cell.angle_beta   90.00
_cell.angle_gamma   90.00
#
_symmetry.space_group_name_H-M   'P 1'
#
loop_
_entity.id
_entity.type
_entity.pdbx_description
1 polymer ?
#
loop_
_entity_poly.entity_id
_entity_poly.type
_entity_poly.pdbx_seq_one_letter_code
_entity_poly.pdbx_strand_id
1 'polypeptide(L)' 'MPLLMAKRALMAAQAGERVRVFASDPGSWRDFHAYAKLAEEQLTAEQLGEQEFVYEFTKQHSL' A
#
# COMPACT_ATOMS: atom_id res chain seq x y z
N MET A 1 4.43 1.51 -11.05
CA MET A 1 5.38 2.24 -10.15
C MET A 1 4.89 2.48 -8.72
N PRO A 2 3.58 2.72 -8.44
CA PRO A 2 3.10 3.01 -7.08
C PRO A 2 3.54 1.99 -6.02
N LEU A 3 3.49 0.70 -6.34
CA LEU A 3 3.90 -0.36 -5.43
C LEU A 3 5.37 -0.26 -4.99
N LEU A 4 6.27 0.08 -5.91
CA LEU A 4 7.71 0.19 -5.59
C LEU A 4 7.98 1.33 -4.62
N MET A 5 7.27 2.46 -4.77
CA MET A 5 7.38 3.59 -3.85
C MET A 5 6.81 3.23 -2.47
N ALA A 6 5.65 2.58 -2.43
CA ALA A 6 5.03 2.11 -1.19
C ALA A 6 5.94 1.15 -0.42
N LYS A 7 6.52 0.16 -1.11
CA LYS A 7 7.49 -0.78 -0.53
C LYS A 7 8.66 -0.06 0.12
N ARG A 8 9.26 0.92 -0.57
CA ARG A 8 10.38 1.69 -0.04
C ARG A 8 9.99 2.48 1.21
N ALA A 9 8.81 3.09 1.24
CA ALA A 9 8.30 3.78 2.42
C ALA A 9 8.04 2.81 3.58
N LEU A 10 7.42 1.65 3.32
CA LEU A 10 7.14 0.63 4.34
C LEU A 10 8.39 -0.05 4.89
N MET A 11 9.47 -0.13 4.12
CA MET A 11 10.77 -0.61 4.61
C MET A 11 11.42 0.37 5.60
N ALA A 12 11.10 1.67 5.49
CA ALA A 12 11.59 2.70 6.41
C ALA A 12 10.64 2.95 7.59
N ALA A 13 9.43 2.40 7.56
CA ALA A 13 8.39 2.63 8.55
C ALA A 13 8.53 1.73 9.78
N GLN A 14 8.19 2.28 10.94
CA GLN A 14 8.08 1.53 12.20
C GLN A 14 6.71 0.86 12.34
N ALA A 15 6.63 -0.21 13.15
CA ALA A 15 5.35 -0.84 13.45
C ALA A 15 4.34 0.18 14.02
N GLY A 16 3.12 0.17 13.48
CA GLY A 16 2.05 1.13 13.75
C GLY A 16 2.04 2.35 12.82
N GLU A 17 3.13 2.65 12.12
CA GLU A 17 3.16 3.75 11.15
C GLU A 17 2.39 3.42 9.89
N ARG A 18 1.95 4.47 9.19
CA ARG A 18 1.10 4.35 8.02
C ARG A 18 1.73 4.94 6.79
N VAL A 19 1.58 4.24 5.67
CA VAL A 19 2.01 4.69 4.35
C VAL A 19 0.77 4.84 3.47
N ARG A 20 0.50 6.08 3.05
CA ARG A 20 -0.59 6.41 2.14
C ARG A 20 -0.09 6.59 0.72
N VAL A 21 -0.77 6.00 -0.24
CA VAL A 21 -0.38 5.99 -1.65
C VAL A 21 -1.58 6.35 -2.52
N PHE A 22 -1.41 7.35 -3.37
CA PHE A 22 -2.36 7.68 -4.43
C PHE A 22 -1.88 7.02 -5.72
N ALA A 23 -2.76 6.29 -6.39
CA ALA A 23 -2.44 5.63 -7.65
C ALA A 23 -3.59 5.79 -8.63
N SER A 24 -3.25 6.04 -9.89
CA SER A 24 -4.20 6.08 -11.00
C SER A 24 -4.05 4.89 -11.95
N ASP A 25 -3.32 3.85 -11.52
CA ASP A 25 -2.90 2.73 -12.35
C ASP A 25 -3.81 1.51 -12.12
N PRO A 26 -4.47 0.96 -13.14
CA PRO A 26 -5.41 -0.15 -12.99
C PRO A 26 -4.78 -1.43 -12.37
N GLY A 27 -3.48 -1.65 -12.59
CA GLY A 27 -2.75 -2.80 -12.03
C GLY A 27 -2.54 -2.71 -10.53
N SER A 28 -2.56 -1.49 -9.97
CA SER A 28 -2.27 -1.22 -8.57
C SER A 28 -3.20 -1.97 -7.61
N TRP A 29 -4.48 -2.15 -7.97
CA TRP A 29 -5.43 -2.85 -7.09
C TRP A 29 -4.94 -4.25 -6.73
N ARG A 30 -4.65 -5.07 -7.74
CA ARG A 30 -4.20 -6.45 -7.54
C ARG A 30 -2.84 -6.48 -6.84
N ASP A 31 -1.93 -5.61 -7.27
CA ASP A 31 -0.56 -5.58 -6.80
C ASP A 31 -0.45 -5.19 -5.31
N PHE A 32 -1.21 -4.20 -4.87
CA PHE A 32 -1.23 -3.77 -3.46
C PHE A 32 -1.87 -4.80 -2.55
N HIS A 33 -2.99 -5.41 -2.96
CA HIS A 33 -3.63 -6.48 -2.17
C HIS A 33 -2.75 -7.72 -2.04
N ALA A 34 -2.10 -8.13 -3.14
CA ALA A 34 -1.16 -9.25 -3.12
C ALA A 34 0.03 -8.97 -2.20
N TYR A 35 0.58 -7.75 -2.26
CA TYR A 35 1.69 -7.34 -1.40
C TYR A 35 1.31 -7.27 0.07
N ALA A 36 0.16 -6.68 0.42
CA ALA A 36 -0.34 -6.62 1.80
C ALA A 36 -0.41 -8.02 2.43
N LYS A 37 -0.95 -8.99 1.69
CA LYS A 37 -1.03 -10.38 2.13
C LYS A 37 0.34 -11.02 2.31
N LEU A 38 1.28 -10.80 1.38
CA LEU A 38 2.61 -11.41 1.41
C LEU A 38 3.52 -10.81 2.50
N ALA A 39 3.38 -9.52 2.77
CA ALA A 39 4.17 -8.81 3.77
C ALA A 39 3.50 -8.80 5.16
N GLU A 40 2.31 -9.42 5.27
CA GLU A 40 1.49 -9.45 6.49
C GLU A 40 1.19 -8.04 7.03
N GLU A 41 1.04 -7.08 6.11
CA GLU A 41 0.70 -5.70 6.43
C GLU A 41 -0.80 -5.50 6.36
N GLN A 42 -1.35 -4.63 7.22
CA GLN A 42 -2.75 -4.22 7.08
C GLN A 42 -2.88 -3.22 5.93
N LEU A 43 -3.91 -3.41 5.10
CA LEU A 43 -4.20 -2.55 3.96
C LEU A 43 -5.68 -2.16 3.97
N THR A 44 -5.94 -0.87 3.78
CA THR A 44 -7.23 -0.36 3.32
C THR A 44 -7.07 0.26 1.94
N ALA A 45 -8.09 0.09 1.10
CA ALA A 45 -8.12 0.64 -0.24
C ALA A 45 -9.47 1.32 -0.49
N GLU A 46 -9.42 2.51 -1.08
CA GLU A 46 -10.58 3.30 -1.46
C GLU A 46 -10.47 3.68 -2.93
N GLN A 47 -11.58 3.58 -3.67
CA GLN A 47 -11.67 4.04 -5.05
C GLN A 47 -12.33 5.41 -5.07
N LEU A 48 -11.60 6.43 -5.54
CA LEU A 48 -12.06 7.82 -5.61
C LEU A 48 -12.69 8.17 -6.97
N GLY A 49 -12.41 7.39 -8.01
CA GLY A 49 -12.93 7.57 -9.37
C GLY A 49 -12.74 6.31 -10.22
N GLU A 50 -12.99 6.37 -11.52
CA GLU A 50 -12.90 5.17 -12.38
C GLU A 50 -11.50 4.52 -12.36
N GLN A 51 -10.45 5.33 -12.24
CA GLN A 51 -9.06 4.86 -12.23
C GLN A 51 -8.25 5.37 -11.05
N GLU A 52 -8.85 6.13 -10.13
CA GLU A 52 -8.13 6.75 -9.01
C GLU A 52 -8.38 6.00 -7.71
N PHE A 53 -7.30 5.64 -7.04
CA PHE A 53 -7.31 4.82 -5.82
C PHE A 53 -6.40 5.41 -4.74
N VAL A 54 -6.82 5.24 -3.50
CA VAL A 54 -6.02 5.52 -2.31
C VAL A 54 -5.80 4.21 -1.57
N TYR A 55 -4.54 3.91 -1.27
CA TYR A 55 -4.13 2.77 -0.47
C TYR A 55 -3.49 3.27 0.82
N GLU A 56 -3.89 2.75 1.96
CA GLU A 56 -3.27 3.01 3.26
C GLU A 56 -2.79 1.69 3.86
N PHE A 57 -1.46 1.56 3.95
CA PHE A 57 -0.82 0.45 4.64
C PHE A 57 -0.55 0.84 6.08
N THR A 58 -0.82 -0.05 7.03
CA THR A 58 -0.35 0.08 8.42
C THR A 58 0.69 -0.98 8.69
N LYS A 59 1.92 -0.54 9.00
CA LYS A 59 3.06 -1.40 9.28
C LYS A 59 2.77 -2.27 10.51
N GLN A 60 2.80 -3.59 10.39
CA GLN A 60 2.52 -4.51 11.50
C GLN A 60 3.80 -4.90 12.25
N HIS A 61 4.91 -5.08 11.54
CA HIS A 61 6.15 -5.60 12.12
C HIS A 61 7.38 -4.85 11.61
N SER A 62 8.13 -4.21 12.51
CA SER A 62 9.50 -3.76 12.18
C SER A 62 10.42 -4.98 12.11
N LEU A 63 11.14 -5.13 11.00
CA LEU A 63 12.23 -6.10 10.89
C LEU A 63 13.40 -5.71 11.80
#